data_AF-A0A538PGQ3-F1
#
_entry.id   AF-A0A538PGQ3-F1
#
_cell.length_a   1.000
_cell.length_b   1.000
_cell.length_c   1.000
_cell.angle_alpha   90.00
_cell.angle_beta   90.00
_cell.angle_gamma   90.00
#
_symmetry.space_group_name_H-M   'P 1'
#
loop_
_entity.id
_entity.type
_entity.pdbx_description
1 polymer ?
#
loop_
_entity_poly.entity_id
_entity_poly.type
_entity_poly.pdbx_seq_one_letter_code
_entity_poly.pdbx_strand_id
1 'polypeptide(L)'
;MMAVLGMAPALGCGGETGGTVDATGDPATGPGGGSNMTCGHASFPSDAMLYQDISGAAVDVESGTILGALDGRGWGDQGDRQTLGIDFSFEVNCAASSVARRMYTQDGDNQPDCDLAPVPLPDGGKIEGAGDYTCSGGDCHLIVYQGSRIYELYQASVTGGTFTGTCLAIWDLARDYWSASNLSPGYSRGDTCDGGTAADLPIAPMLLTSEELAAALAGDGIIHHALRFTLKNNRIRATGYVHPATHYGFGGTTGGSDTLPTGARLRLRKD
;
A
#
# COMPACT_ATOMS: atom_id res chain seq x y z
N MET A 1 2.33 46.75 -13.70
CA MET A 1 3.05 45.54 -14.14
C MET A 1 2.23 44.36 -13.65
N MET A 2 1.38 43.80 -14.54
CA MET A 2 0.50 42.67 -14.23
C MET A 2 1.37 41.41 -14.20
N ALA A 3 1.53 40.82 -13.02
CA ALA A 3 2.13 39.50 -12.88
C ALA A 3 1.04 38.47 -13.24
N VAL A 4 1.19 37.85 -14.40
CA VAL A 4 0.40 36.68 -14.80
C VAL A 4 0.85 35.54 -13.89
N LEU A 5 0.00 35.18 -12.92
CA LEU A 5 0.16 33.96 -12.13
C LEU A 5 -0.19 32.79 -13.06
N GLY A 6 0.84 32.18 -13.64
CA GLY A 6 0.67 30.94 -14.40
C GLY A 6 0.27 29.84 -13.43
N MET A 7 -1.00 29.45 -13.46
CA MET A 7 -1.45 28.17 -12.91
C MET A 7 -0.76 27.07 -13.71
N ALA A 8 0.30 26.48 -13.14
CA ALA A 8 0.74 25.17 -13.56
C ALA A 8 -0.42 24.20 -13.28
N PRO A 9 -0.85 23.38 -14.24
CA PRO A 9 -1.80 22.31 -13.95
C PRO A 9 -1.15 21.42 -12.90
N ALA A 10 -1.81 21.25 -11.75
CA ALA A 10 -1.48 20.16 -10.84
C ALA A 10 -1.67 18.87 -11.66
N LEU A 11 -0.57 18.20 -12.03
CA LEU A 11 -0.66 16.83 -12.50
C LEU A 11 -1.13 16.03 -11.29
N GLY A 12 -2.42 15.74 -11.24
CA GLY A 12 -2.98 14.82 -10.26
C GLY A 12 -2.32 13.45 -10.38
N CYS A 13 -2.11 12.81 -9.24
CA CYS A 13 -1.58 11.45 -9.18
C CYS A 13 -2.61 10.43 -9.68
N GLY A 14 -3.90 10.79 -9.65
CA GLY A 14 -4.99 10.02 -10.24
C GLY A 14 -4.94 10.04 -11.77
N GLY A 15 -4.27 9.04 -12.36
CA GLY A 15 -4.07 8.94 -13.80
C GLY A 15 -5.13 8.11 -14.53
N GLU A 16 -5.87 7.25 -13.83
CA GLU A 16 -6.79 6.31 -14.49
C GLU A 16 -8.21 6.88 -14.65
N THR A 17 -8.43 7.59 -15.75
CA THR A 17 -9.78 7.81 -16.30
C THR A 17 -10.12 6.68 -17.29
N GLY A 18 -10.63 5.57 -16.74
CA GLY A 18 -11.33 4.47 -17.43
C GLY A 18 -11.00 4.15 -18.91
N GLY A 19 -10.19 3.12 -19.12
CA GLY A 19 -10.10 2.36 -20.38
C GLY A 19 -9.80 0.87 -20.12
N THR A 20 -10.47 -0.01 -20.86
CA THR A 20 -10.18 -1.46 -20.92
C THR A 20 -8.99 -1.71 -21.83
N VAL A 21 -7.91 -2.30 -21.32
CA VAL A 21 -6.76 -2.74 -22.13
C VAL A 21 -6.50 -4.23 -21.90
N ASP A 22 -6.25 -4.94 -23.00
CA ASP A 22 -5.97 -6.37 -23.05
C ASP A 22 -4.51 -6.69 -22.66
N ALA A 23 -4.31 -7.91 -22.15
CA ALA A 23 -3.09 -8.41 -21.52
C ALA A 23 -1.93 -8.70 -22.48
N THR A 24 -0.69 -8.42 -22.04
CA THR A 24 0.55 -8.93 -22.66
C THR A 24 1.64 -9.27 -21.63
N GLY A 25 2.12 -10.53 -21.61
CA GLY A 25 3.53 -10.90 -21.40
C GLY A 25 3.97 -11.39 -20.01
N ASP A 26 4.71 -12.52 -20.00
CA ASP A 26 5.18 -13.34 -18.86
C ASP A 26 6.68 -13.09 -18.53
N PRO A 27 7.07 -12.85 -17.26
CA PRO A 27 8.46 -12.70 -16.82
C PRO A 27 9.00 -13.89 -15.99
N ALA A 28 8.95 -15.12 -16.49
CA ALA A 28 9.57 -16.29 -15.86
C ALA A 28 11.09 -16.40 -16.19
N THR A 29 11.99 -16.39 -15.18
CA THR A 29 13.30 -17.11 -15.20
C THR A 29 14.09 -17.20 -13.87
N GLY A 30 13.54 -16.79 -12.71
CA GLY A 30 14.18 -17.00 -11.39
C GLY A 30 13.31 -17.85 -10.45
N PRO A 31 13.88 -18.68 -9.55
CA PRO A 31 13.10 -19.54 -8.64
C PRO A 31 12.40 -18.77 -7.50
N GLY A 32 12.56 -17.45 -7.43
CA GLY A 32 11.90 -16.56 -6.45
C GLY A 32 10.77 -15.69 -7.03
N GLY A 33 10.31 -15.95 -8.26
CA GLY A 33 9.16 -15.26 -8.84
C GLY A 33 7.88 -16.00 -8.51
N GLY A 34 7.09 -15.49 -7.56
CA GLY A 34 5.77 -16.04 -7.19
C GLY A 34 4.88 -16.13 -8.42
N SER A 35 4.93 -17.27 -9.09
CA SER A 35 4.15 -17.54 -10.30
C SER A 35 2.77 -17.99 -9.87
N ASN A 36 1.92 -17.03 -9.50
CA ASN A 36 0.48 -17.27 -9.54
C ASN A 36 -0.25 -15.93 -9.67
N MET A 37 -0.79 -15.64 -10.86
CA MET A 37 -1.82 -14.61 -11.03
C MET A 37 -3.17 -15.04 -10.41
N THR A 38 -3.17 -15.97 -9.45
CA THR A 38 -4.30 -16.14 -8.56
C THR A 38 -4.30 -14.96 -7.60
N CYS A 39 -5.49 -14.40 -7.42
CA CYS A 39 -5.77 -13.36 -6.44
C CYS A 39 -4.96 -13.54 -5.15
N GLY A 40 -4.20 -12.52 -4.76
CA GLY A 40 -3.42 -12.53 -3.52
C GLY A 40 -2.01 -13.12 -3.60
N HIS A 41 -1.45 -13.42 -4.78
CA HIS A 41 -0.04 -13.82 -4.94
C HIS A 41 0.74 -12.87 -5.86
N ALA A 42 2.07 -13.01 -5.86
CA ALA A 42 3.06 -12.00 -6.29
C ALA A 42 2.61 -11.09 -7.45
N SER A 43 2.75 -9.81 -7.18
CA SER A 43 2.14 -8.70 -7.88
C SER A 43 3.21 -7.62 -8.11
N PHE A 44 3.28 -7.03 -9.31
CA PHE A 44 4.39 -6.20 -9.79
C PHE A 44 5.58 -6.97 -10.38
N PRO A 45 6.38 -6.33 -11.25
CA PRO A 45 7.61 -6.90 -11.80
C PRO A 45 8.55 -7.46 -10.73
N SER A 46 9.30 -8.50 -11.06
CA SER A 46 10.16 -9.24 -10.11
C SER A 46 11.29 -8.41 -9.50
N ASP A 47 11.64 -7.30 -10.14
CA ASP A 47 12.62 -6.32 -9.68
C ASP A 47 12.00 -5.16 -8.89
N ALA A 48 10.69 -5.18 -8.67
CA ALA A 48 10.02 -4.22 -7.80
C ALA A 48 10.65 -4.25 -6.40
N MET A 49 10.74 -3.08 -5.77
CA MET A 49 11.37 -2.92 -4.45
C MET A 49 10.78 -3.83 -3.36
N LEU A 50 9.51 -4.25 -3.51
CA LEU A 50 8.81 -5.12 -2.58
C LEU A 50 9.51 -6.48 -2.50
N TYR A 51 10.20 -6.90 -3.56
CA TYR A 51 10.93 -8.18 -3.66
C TYR A 51 12.43 -8.04 -3.42
N GLN A 52 12.92 -6.82 -3.21
CA GLN A 52 14.35 -6.61 -3.05
C GLN A 52 14.84 -7.11 -1.69
N ASP A 53 15.76 -8.08 -1.70
CA ASP A 53 16.50 -8.51 -0.51
C ASP A 53 17.41 -7.37 0.01
N ILE A 54 17.17 -6.97 1.26
CA ILE A 54 17.96 -5.95 1.98
C ILE A 54 18.76 -6.52 3.14
N SER A 55 18.84 -7.84 3.28
CA SER A 55 19.59 -8.52 4.34
C SER A 55 21.07 -8.13 4.38
N GLY A 56 21.63 -7.76 3.22
CA GLY A 56 23.01 -7.27 3.04
C GLY A 56 23.17 -5.76 2.81
N ALA A 57 22.08 -4.99 2.77
CA ALA A 57 22.14 -3.55 2.51
C ALA A 57 22.99 -2.77 3.54
N ALA A 58 23.57 -1.64 3.14
CA ALA A 58 24.22 -0.73 4.07
C ALA A 58 23.18 -0.19 5.09
N VAL A 59 23.59 -0.08 6.35
CA VAL A 59 22.73 0.48 7.40
C VAL A 59 22.82 2.00 7.35
N ASP A 60 21.68 2.68 7.43
CA ASP A 60 21.63 4.13 7.52
C ASP A 60 22.32 4.64 8.81
N VAL A 61 23.00 5.79 8.73
CA VAL A 61 23.70 6.39 9.86
C VAL A 61 22.76 6.71 11.04
N GLU A 62 21.49 6.99 10.77
CA GLU A 62 20.48 7.28 11.79
C GLU A 62 19.87 6.01 12.41
N SER A 63 20.12 4.83 11.82
CA SER A 63 19.44 3.57 12.19
C SER A 63 19.58 3.22 13.67
N GLY A 64 20.79 3.35 14.24
CA GLY A 64 21.03 3.06 15.65
C GLY A 64 20.23 3.95 16.60
N THR A 65 20.16 5.25 16.30
CA THR A 65 19.38 6.23 17.07
C THR A 65 17.88 5.93 16.97
N ILE A 66 17.38 5.69 15.75
CA ILE A 66 15.96 5.43 15.50
C ILE A 66 15.51 4.12 16.17
N LEU A 67 16.25 3.03 15.98
CA LEU A 67 15.91 1.73 16.57
C LEU A 67 16.02 1.77 18.10
N GLY A 68 17.04 2.43 18.66
CA GLY A 68 17.14 2.59 20.12
C GLY A 68 15.98 3.39 20.71
N ALA A 69 15.53 4.43 20.02
CA ALA A 69 14.38 5.22 20.45
C ALA A 69 13.05 4.45 20.29
N LEU A 70 12.92 3.63 19.24
CA LEU A 70 11.76 2.75 19.05
C LEU A 70 11.71 1.64 20.12
N ASP A 71 12.84 1.02 20.44
CA ASP A 71 12.95 0.03 21.52
C ASP A 71 12.57 0.64 22.88
N GLY A 72 13.03 1.87 23.15
CA GLY A 72 12.68 2.60 24.38
C GLY A 72 11.20 2.97 24.49
N ARG A 73 10.52 3.22 23.36
CA ARG A 73 9.07 3.50 23.32
C ARG A 73 8.25 2.21 23.23
N GLY A 74 8.83 1.11 22.78
CA GLY A 74 8.15 -0.12 22.40
C GLY A 74 7.63 -0.10 20.97
N TRP A 75 7.60 -1.27 20.34
CA TRP A 75 7.09 -1.50 18.97
C TRP A 75 5.57 -1.50 18.87
N GLY A 76 4.92 -1.60 20.03
CA GLY A 76 3.48 -1.71 20.18
C GLY A 76 2.81 -0.46 20.73
N ASP A 77 1.54 -0.65 21.00
CA ASP A 77 0.54 0.29 21.43
C ASP A 77 0.18 -0.05 22.88
N GLN A 78 0.62 0.78 23.83
CA GLN A 78 0.37 0.55 25.25
C GLN A 78 -1.14 0.51 25.52
N GLY A 79 -1.64 -0.62 26.05
CA GLY A 79 -3.06 -0.83 26.33
C GLY A 79 -3.87 -1.37 25.15
N ASP A 80 -3.22 -1.67 24.03
CA ASP A 80 -3.86 -2.15 22.80
C ASP A 80 -3.06 -3.36 22.25
N ARG A 81 -1.96 -3.12 21.52
CA ARG A 81 -1.15 -4.15 20.86
C ARG A 81 0.30 -4.11 21.30
N GLN A 82 0.77 -5.05 22.11
CA GLN A 82 2.11 -4.95 22.74
C GLN A 82 3.34 -5.21 21.83
N THR A 83 3.16 -5.60 20.55
CA THR A 83 4.23 -6.14 19.67
C THR A 83 4.43 -5.31 18.39
N LEU A 84 4.79 -5.88 17.23
CA LEU A 84 4.86 -5.22 15.91
C LEU A 84 3.49 -5.22 15.21
N GLY A 85 3.15 -4.15 14.48
CA GLY A 85 1.78 -3.87 14.01
C GLY A 85 1.44 -4.55 12.71
N ILE A 86 1.37 -5.88 12.73
CA ILE A 86 0.86 -6.65 11.59
C ILE A 86 -0.65 -6.74 11.71
N ASP A 87 -1.35 -6.21 10.71
CA ASP A 87 -2.80 -6.25 10.64
C ASP A 87 -3.24 -7.45 9.79
N PHE A 88 -3.96 -8.36 10.43
CA PHE A 88 -4.50 -9.56 9.79
C PHE A 88 -6.00 -9.45 9.50
N SER A 89 -6.60 -8.28 9.69
CA SER A 89 -8.02 -8.03 9.46
C SER A 89 -8.32 -7.65 8.01
N PHE A 90 -7.30 -7.34 7.20
CA PHE A 90 -7.44 -7.10 5.77
C PHE A 90 -8.02 -8.33 5.05
N GLU A 91 -9.00 -8.08 4.18
CA GLU A 91 -9.64 -9.10 3.34
C GLU A 91 -9.28 -8.83 1.87
N VAL A 92 -8.64 -9.81 1.22
CA VAL A 92 -8.29 -9.72 -0.20
C VAL A 92 -9.40 -10.35 -1.03
N ASN A 93 -10.12 -9.53 -1.78
CA ASN A 93 -11.22 -9.98 -2.62
C ASN A 93 -10.77 -10.25 -4.06
N CYS A 94 -11.41 -11.23 -4.69
CA CYS A 94 -11.06 -11.69 -6.03
C CYS A 94 -12.28 -11.53 -6.95
N ALA A 95 -12.20 -10.64 -7.94
CA ALA A 95 -13.24 -10.45 -8.91
C ALA A 95 -12.87 -11.09 -10.25
N ALA A 96 -13.77 -11.93 -10.78
CA ALA A 96 -13.66 -12.35 -12.17
C ALA A 96 -13.82 -11.14 -13.12
N SER A 97 -13.30 -11.26 -14.35
CA SER A 97 -13.46 -10.21 -15.37
C SER A 97 -14.91 -9.93 -15.73
N SER A 98 -15.82 -10.89 -15.50
CA SER A 98 -17.27 -10.74 -15.69
C SER A 98 -17.97 -9.93 -14.60
N VAL A 99 -17.33 -9.73 -13.43
CA VAL A 99 -17.91 -8.92 -12.35
C VAL A 99 -17.89 -7.46 -12.78
N ALA A 100 -19.09 -6.88 -12.94
CA ALA A 100 -19.23 -5.47 -13.27
C ALA A 100 -18.68 -4.59 -12.15
N ARG A 101 -17.91 -3.56 -12.52
CA ARG A 101 -17.44 -2.56 -11.57
C ARG A 101 -18.54 -1.56 -11.26
N ARG A 102 -18.62 -1.11 -10.01
CA ARG A 102 -19.63 -0.15 -9.55
C ARG A 102 -18.96 1.16 -9.18
N MET A 103 -19.54 2.27 -9.61
CA MET A 103 -19.14 3.59 -9.13
C MET A 103 -19.39 3.68 -7.62
N TYR A 104 -18.46 4.31 -6.92
CA TYR A 104 -18.65 4.72 -5.54
C TYR A 104 -18.83 6.24 -5.49
N THR A 105 -19.47 6.72 -4.43
CA THR A 105 -19.52 8.13 -4.09
C THR A 105 -18.30 8.45 -3.23
N GLN A 106 -17.41 9.33 -3.71
CA GLN A 106 -16.29 9.80 -2.89
C GLN A 106 -16.81 10.66 -1.74
N ASP A 107 -16.40 10.34 -0.51
CA ASP A 107 -16.68 11.13 0.70
C ASP A 107 -15.35 11.72 1.20
N GLY A 108 -14.99 12.92 0.76
CA GLY A 108 -13.71 13.56 1.10
C GLY A 108 -13.19 14.52 0.02
N ASP A 109 -12.16 15.30 0.34
CA ASP A 109 -11.49 16.26 -0.57
C ASP A 109 -10.05 15.83 -0.87
N ASN A 110 -9.83 14.53 -1.04
CA ASN A 110 -8.51 13.93 -1.21
C ASN A 110 -8.06 13.95 -2.69
N GLN A 111 -8.73 14.74 -3.51
CA GLN A 111 -8.29 15.01 -4.88
C GLN A 111 -7.15 16.05 -4.85
N PRO A 112 -6.15 15.94 -5.73
CA PRO A 112 -6.11 15.10 -6.93
C PRO A 112 -5.34 13.77 -6.76
N ASP A 113 -5.11 13.33 -5.52
CA ASP A 113 -4.19 12.22 -5.22
C ASP A 113 -4.87 10.84 -5.36
N CYS A 114 -6.19 10.82 -5.23
CA CYS A 114 -7.01 9.61 -5.35
C CYS A 114 -7.48 9.38 -6.79
N ASP A 115 -7.45 8.12 -7.22
CA ASP A 115 -8.09 7.69 -8.46
C ASP A 115 -9.63 7.83 -8.36
N LEU A 116 -10.30 8.01 -9.50
CA LEU A 116 -11.76 8.05 -9.60
C LEU A 116 -12.24 7.07 -10.67
N ALA A 117 -12.49 5.84 -10.26
CA ALA A 117 -12.97 4.80 -11.15
C ALA A 117 -13.99 3.87 -10.46
N PRO A 118 -14.85 3.19 -11.25
CA PRO A 118 -15.64 2.09 -10.74
C PRO A 118 -14.76 0.98 -10.14
N VAL A 119 -15.16 0.42 -9.00
CA VAL A 119 -14.46 -0.68 -8.29
C VAL A 119 -15.28 -1.98 -8.42
N PRO A 120 -14.67 -3.14 -8.71
CA PRO A 120 -15.38 -4.42 -8.73
C PRO A 120 -15.86 -4.83 -7.33
N LEU A 121 -17.07 -5.38 -7.24
CA LEU A 121 -17.63 -5.92 -6.00
C LEU A 121 -18.06 -7.38 -6.23
N PRO A 122 -17.17 -8.36 -6.05
CA PRO A 122 -17.53 -9.76 -6.18
C PRO A 122 -18.56 -10.19 -5.12
N ASP A 123 -19.40 -11.16 -5.45
CA ASP A 123 -20.38 -11.71 -4.50
C ASP A 123 -19.66 -12.31 -3.28
N GLY A 124 -20.16 -11.99 -2.09
CA GLY A 124 -19.59 -12.49 -0.83
C GLY A 124 -18.25 -11.87 -0.42
N GLY A 125 -17.79 -10.83 -1.12
CA GLY A 125 -16.61 -10.09 -0.69
C GLY A 125 -16.85 -9.26 0.57
N LYS A 126 -15.75 -8.75 1.12
CA LYS A 126 -15.69 -8.16 2.45
C LYS A 126 -14.77 -6.95 2.50
N ILE A 127 -14.96 -6.16 3.54
CA ILE A 127 -14.07 -5.06 3.93
C ILE A 127 -13.25 -5.50 5.13
N GLU A 128 -12.08 -4.88 5.30
CA GLU A 128 -11.23 -5.05 6.47
C GLU A 128 -12.00 -5.05 7.79
N GLY A 129 -11.79 -6.09 8.60
CA GLY A 129 -12.43 -6.25 9.90
C GLY A 129 -13.94 -6.52 9.88
N ALA A 130 -14.55 -6.70 8.70
CA ALA A 130 -15.99 -6.88 8.54
C ALA A 130 -16.36 -8.25 7.94
N GLY A 131 -17.59 -8.69 8.19
CA GLY A 131 -18.14 -9.93 7.61
C GLY A 131 -18.73 -9.75 6.21
N ASP A 132 -18.87 -8.51 5.76
CA ASP A 132 -19.43 -8.11 4.46
C ASP A 132 -18.83 -6.76 4.04
N TYR A 133 -19.48 -6.08 3.09
CA TYR A 133 -19.05 -4.76 2.61
C TYR A 133 -19.46 -3.58 3.52
N THR A 134 -20.01 -3.81 4.70
CA THR A 134 -20.44 -2.74 5.62
C THR A 134 -19.32 -2.39 6.58
N CYS A 135 -18.77 -1.19 6.46
CA CYS A 135 -17.81 -0.66 7.41
C CYS A 135 -18.50 -0.18 8.70
N SER A 136 -17.98 -0.58 9.87
CA SER A 136 -18.44 -0.12 11.20
C SER A 136 -17.75 1.17 11.69
N GLY A 137 -16.95 1.81 10.84
CA GLY A 137 -16.10 2.97 11.14
C GLY A 137 -14.62 2.59 11.35
N GLY A 138 -13.72 3.54 11.12
CA GLY A 138 -12.26 3.35 11.23
C GLY A 138 -11.58 3.15 9.88
N ASP A 139 -10.45 2.44 9.87
CA ASP A 139 -9.61 2.22 8.69
C ASP A 139 -10.13 1.08 7.79
N CYS A 140 -11.39 1.15 7.37
CA CYS A 140 -12.02 0.11 6.56
C CYS A 140 -11.52 0.12 5.10
N HIS A 141 -10.56 -0.73 4.75
CA HIS A 141 -10.12 -0.86 3.36
C HIS A 141 -10.90 -1.94 2.59
N LEU A 142 -11.31 -1.61 1.38
CA LEU A 142 -11.75 -2.58 0.38
C LEU A 142 -10.59 -2.85 -0.58
N ILE A 143 -10.13 -4.10 -0.62
CA ILE A 143 -9.07 -4.56 -1.51
C ILE A 143 -9.64 -5.56 -2.50
N VAL A 144 -9.54 -5.28 -3.80
CA VAL A 144 -10.06 -6.17 -4.84
C VAL A 144 -9.08 -6.33 -5.99
N TYR A 145 -8.73 -7.57 -6.29
CA TYR A 145 -8.03 -7.93 -7.53
C TYR A 145 -9.04 -8.14 -8.65
N GLN A 146 -8.76 -7.57 -9.83
CA GLN A 146 -9.47 -7.94 -11.06
C GLN A 146 -8.53 -7.82 -12.27
N GLY A 147 -8.18 -8.94 -12.88
CA GLY A 147 -7.21 -8.98 -13.97
C GLY A 147 -5.82 -8.54 -13.49
N SER A 148 -5.20 -7.60 -14.19
CA SER A 148 -3.89 -7.02 -13.83
C SER A 148 -3.98 -5.80 -12.91
N ARG A 149 -5.12 -5.59 -12.23
CA ARG A 149 -5.31 -4.41 -11.37
C ARG A 149 -5.67 -4.79 -9.94
N ILE A 150 -5.14 -4.01 -9.00
CA ILE A 150 -5.60 -3.95 -7.60
C ILE A 150 -6.36 -2.64 -7.42
N TYR A 151 -7.54 -2.73 -6.81
CA TYR A 151 -8.31 -1.60 -6.34
C TYR A 151 -8.25 -1.58 -4.82
N GLU A 152 -7.70 -0.50 -4.26
CA GLU A 152 -7.59 -0.32 -2.81
C GLU A 152 -8.33 0.96 -2.42
N LEU A 153 -9.53 0.81 -1.86
CA LEU A 153 -10.41 1.92 -1.51
C LEU A 153 -10.44 2.10 0.00
N TYR A 154 -9.93 3.24 0.47
CA TYR A 154 -9.94 3.64 1.87
C TYR A 154 -11.35 4.07 2.32
N GLN A 155 -11.70 3.71 3.55
CA GLN A 155 -13.02 3.93 4.17
C GLN A 155 -14.19 3.54 3.27
N ALA A 156 -14.04 2.40 2.59
CA ALA A 156 -15.08 1.86 1.74
C ALA A 156 -16.27 1.40 2.60
N SER A 157 -17.49 1.52 2.06
CA SER A 157 -18.67 0.90 2.67
C SER A 157 -19.80 0.71 1.66
N VAL A 158 -20.57 -0.36 1.81
CA VAL A 158 -21.79 -0.61 1.06
C VAL A 158 -22.94 -0.84 2.03
N THR A 159 -23.76 0.20 2.22
CA THR A 159 -24.91 0.16 3.12
C THR A 159 -26.18 0.50 2.37
N GLY A 160 -27.18 -0.37 2.41
CA GLY A 160 -28.46 -0.13 1.73
C GLY A 160 -28.34 0.06 0.20
N GLY A 161 -27.28 -0.50 -0.41
CA GLY A 161 -26.98 -0.35 -1.84
C GLY A 161 -26.13 0.88 -2.20
N THR A 162 -25.93 1.82 -1.26
CA THR A 162 -25.04 2.97 -1.45
C THR A 162 -23.60 2.55 -1.26
N PHE A 163 -22.75 2.80 -2.26
CA PHE A 163 -21.32 2.53 -2.21
C PHE A 163 -20.55 3.83 -1.98
N THR A 164 -19.78 3.93 -0.90
CA THR A 164 -18.95 5.08 -0.55
C THR A 164 -17.49 4.68 -0.36
N GLY A 165 -16.59 5.67 -0.40
CA GLY A 165 -15.17 5.56 -0.07
C GLY A 165 -14.49 6.91 -0.09
N THR A 166 -13.34 7.09 0.56
CA THR A 166 -12.68 8.40 0.70
C THR A 166 -11.55 8.59 -0.32
N CYS A 167 -10.75 7.55 -0.56
CA CYS A 167 -9.63 7.59 -1.49
C CYS A 167 -9.37 6.23 -2.12
N LEU A 168 -9.35 6.18 -3.44
CA LEU A 168 -9.00 4.99 -4.20
C LEU A 168 -7.55 5.09 -4.68
N ALA A 169 -6.79 4.03 -4.51
CA ALA A 169 -5.57 3.78 -5.28
C ALA A 169 -5.80 2.58 -6.21
N ILE A 170 -5.48 2.77 -7.49
CA ILE A 170 -5.45 1.69 -8.48
C ILE A 170 -4.01 1.38 -8.83
N TRP A 171 -3.64 0.11 -8.69
CA TRP A 171 -2.32 -0.37 -9.05
C TRP A 171 -2.38 -1.28 -10.27
N ASP A 172 -1.60 -0.95 -11.30
CA ASP A 172 -1.36 -1.84 -12.44
C ASP A 172 -0.20 -2.78 -12.14
N LEU A 173 -0.49 -4.08 -12.05
CA LEU A 173 0.48 -5.11 -11.71
C LEU A 173 1.58 -5.30 -12.76
N ALA A 174 1.39 -4.79 -13.98
CA ALA A 174 2.42 -4.84 -15.02
C ALA A 174 3.37 -3.62 -14.97
N ARG A 175 3.03 -2.59 -14.20
CA ARG A 175 3.80 -1.35 -14.15
C ARG A 175 4.92 -1.44 -13.13
N ASP A 176 6.13 -1.09 -13.56
CA ASP A 176 7.25 -0.87 -12.66
C ASP A 176 7.18 0.56 -12.09
N TYR A 177 6.56 0.69 -10.93
CA TYR A 177 6.39 1.97 -10.21
C TYR A 177 7.69 2.46 -9.57
N TRP A 178 8.67 1.57 -9.35
CA TRP A 178 9.83 1.85 -8.49
C TRP A 178 11.17 1.69 -9.20
N SER A 179 11.11 1.50 -10.52
CA SER A 179 12.26 1.52 -11.42
C SER A 179 13.19 2.69 -11.15
N ALA A 180 14.49 2.47 -11.32
CA ALA A 180 15.48 3.54 -11.26
C ALA A 180 15.27 4.61 -12.37
N SER A 181 14.51 4.30 -13.42
CA SER A 181 14.11 5.27 -14.45
C SER A 181 12.98 6.19 -14.02
N ASN A 182 12.18 5.79 -13.02
CA ASN A 182 11.20 6.69 -12.43
C ASN A 182 11.95 7.60 -11.46
N LEU A 183 11.86 8.90 -11.69
CA LEU A 183 12.49 9.90 -10.83
C LEU A 183 11.40 10.78 -10.24
N SER A 184 11.68 11.38 -9.09
CA SER A 184 10.88 12.48 -8.55
C SER A 184 10.55 13.51 -9.64
N PRO A 185 9.29 13.99 -9.74
CA PRO A 185 8.17 13.70 -8.84
C PRO A 185 7.30 12.50 -9.29
N GLY A 186 7.73 11.69 -10.26
CA GLY A 186 6.96 10.56 -10.81
C GLY A 186 7.35 9.18 -10.27
N TYR A 187 8.11 9.13 -9.16
CA TYR A 187 8.43 7.87 -8.48
C TYR A 187 7.22 7.34 -7.73
N SER A 188 6.98 6.02 -7.74
CA SER A 188 5.74 5.43 -7.20
C SER A 188 4.50 6.02 -7.90
N ARG A 189 3.45 6.40 -7.14
CA ARG A 189 2.28 7.15 -7.66
C ARG A 189 2.56 8.65 -7.84
N GLY A 190 3.70 9.13 -7.35
CA GLY A 190 4.19 10.49 -7.48
C GLY A 190 4.53 11.11 -6.12
N ASP A 191 5.53 11.98 -6.06
CA ASP A 191 5.92 12.63 -4.81
C ASP A 191 4.78 13.52 -4.31
N THR A 192 4.57 13.48 -2.99
CA THR A 192 3.52 14.16 -2.24
C THR A 192 2.09 13.63 -2.42
N CYS A 193 1.89 12.54 -3.18
CA CYS A 193 0.59 11.89 -3.32
C CYS A 193 0.18 11.12 -2.06
N ASP A 194 -1.10 11.18 -1.69
CA ASP A 194 -1.72 10.32 -0.67
C ASP A 194 -2.82 9.43 -1.29
N GLY A 195 -2.49 8.16 -1.58
CA GLY A 195 -3.39 7.16 -2.16
C GLY A 195 -4.30 6.44 -1.15
N GLY A 196 -4.60 7.05 -0.01
CA GLY A 196 -5.50 6.46 0.98
C GLY A 196 -4.84 5.46 1.91
N THR A 197 -3.49 5.40 1.90
CA THR A 197 -2.70 4.71 2.91
C THR A 197 -1.61 5.64 3.41
N ALA A 198 -1.25 5.56 4.68
CA ALA A 198 -0.30 6.48 5.32
C ALA A 198 1.13 6.47 4.72
N ALA A 199 1.43 5.56 3.78
CA ALA A 199 2.69 5.50 3.06
C ALA A 199 2.54 5.52 1.53
N ASP A 200 1.30 5.57 1.01
CA ASP A 200 0.99 5.51 -0.44
C ASP A 200 1.70 4.34 -1.15
N LEU A 201 1.65 3.18 -0.49
CA LEU A 201 2.16 1.90 -1.00
C LEU A 201 0.99 0.94 -1.17
N PRO A 202 1.09 -0.03 -2.10
CA PRO A 202 0.07 -1.05 -2.25
C PRO A 202 -0.03 -1.88 -0.96
N ILE A 203 -1.26 -2.14 -0.52
CA ILE A 203 -1.54 -2.93 0.67
C ILE A 203 -1.38 -4.42 0.38
N ALA A 204 -2.17 -4.89 -0.60
CA ALA A 204 -2.39 -6.32 -0.81
C ALA A 204 -1.10 -7.15 -1.02
N PRO A 205 -0.09 -6.69 -1.80
CA PRO A 205 1.14 -7.46 -2.01
C PRO A 205 2.15 -7.36 -0.88
N MET A 206 1.80 -6.66 0.21
CA MET A 206 2.60 -6.55 1.42
C MET A 206 1.93 -7.22 2.63
N LEU A 207 0.79 -7.89 2.42
CA LEU A 207 0.09 -8.66 3.44
C LEU A 207 0.69 -10.06 3.56
N LEU A 208 0.79 -10.55 4.80
CA LEU A 208 1.14 -11.94 5.06
C LEU A 208 -0.15 -12.78 5.08
N THR A 209 -0.25 -13.74 4.16
CA THR A 209 -1.40 -14.67 4.11
C THR A 209 -1.10 -15.98 4.82
N SER A 210 -2.15 -16.71 5.21
CA SER A 210 -2.01 -18.00 5.89
C SER A 210 -1.44 -19.07 4.96
N GLU A 211 -1.80 -18.99 3.68
CA GLU A 211 -1.38 -19.85 2.60
C GLU A 211 0.10 -19.66 2.31
N GLU A 212 0.56 -18.40 2.24
CA GLU A 212 1.97 -18.07 2.05
C GLU A 212 2.81 -18.53 3.24
N LEU A 213 2.33 -18.28 4.47
CA LEU A 213 3.03 -18.77 5.66
C LEU A 213 3.14 -20.30 5.67
N ALA A 214 2.07 -21.02 5.31
CA ALA A 214 2.09 -22.47 5.21
C ALA A 214 3.06 -22.95 4.12
N ALA A 215 3.10 -22.27 2.96
CA ALA A 215 4.01 -22.58 1.87
C ALA A 215 5.48 -22.35 2.29
N ALA A 216 5.78 -21.22 2.93
CA ALA A 216 7.11 -20.91 3.45
C ALA A 216 7.57 -21.97 4.47
N LEU A 217 6.70 -22.33 5.43
CA LEU A 217 7.01 -23.36 6.43
C LEU A 217 7.24 -24.76 5.83
N ALA A 218 6.60 -25.07 4.70
CA ALA A 218 6.81 -26.32 3.98
C ALA A 218 8.02 -26.27 3.03
N GLY A 219 8.51 -25.08 2.71
CA GLY A 219 9.56 -24.80 1.74
C GLY A 219 10.87 -24.35 2.36
N ASP A 220 11.36 -23.20 1.91
CA ASP A 220 12.65 -22.62 2.32
C ASP A 220 12.56 -21.76 3.59
N GLY A 221 11.37 -21.59 4.15
CA GLY A 221 11.11 -20.75 5.32
C GLY A 221 11.10 -19.25 5.04
N ILE A 222 11.03 -18.83 3.77
CA ILE A 222 11.16 -17.43 3.37
C ILE A 222 9.82 -16.85 2.90
N ILE A 223 9.53 -15.64 3.36
CA ILE A 223 8.52 -14.74 2.76
C ILE A 223 9.28 -13.86 1.77
N HIS A 224 8.93 -13.95 0.48
CA HIS A 224 9.74 -13.38 -0.60
C HIS A 224 9.42 -11.91 -0.92
N HIS A 225 8.55 -11.28 -0.13
CA HIS A 225 8.20 -9.88 -0.27
C HIS A 225 8.33 -9.12 1.05
N ALA A 226 8.40 -7.81 0.96
CA ALA A 226 8.38 -6.91 2.11
C ALA A 226 7.02 -6.98 2.81
N LEU A 227 7.05 -7.10 4.13
CA LEU A 227 5.87 -6.99 4.96
C LEU A 227 5.62 -5.53 5.34
N ARG A 228 4.36 -5.11 5.33
CA ARG A 228 3.96 -3.83 5.93
C ARG A 228 3.63 -4.01 7.41
N PHE A 229 3.84 -2.95 8.19
CA PHE A 229 3.42 -2.89 9.59
C PHE A 229 3.06 -1.45 9.97
N THR A 230 2.31 -1.31 11.06
CA THR A 230 1.90 -0.01 11.61
C THR A 230 2.61 0.28 12.93
N LEU A 231 2.79 1.58 13.21
CA LEU A 231 3.26 2.13 14.48
C LEU A 231 2.39 3.34 14.84
N LYS A 232 2.27 3.68 16.12
CA LYS A 232 1.62 4.95 16.51
C LYS A 232 2.36 6.15 15.90
N ASN A 233 1.58 7.21 15.64
CA ASN A 233 2.06 8.44 15.01
C ASN A 233 3.26 9.08 15.73
N ASN A 234 3.38 8.95 17.06
CA ASN A 234 4.54 9.48 17.81
C ASN A 234 5.85 8.69 17.62
N ARG A 235 5.83 7.62 16.82
CA ARG A 235 6.99 6.81 16.40
C ARG A 235 7.28 6.94 14.90
N ILE A 236 6.49 7.74 14.18
CA ILE A 236 6.70 8.10 12.78
C ILE A 236 7.12 9.56 12.71
N ARG A 237 8.14 9.85 11.90
CA ARG A 237 8.74 11.18 11.77
C ARG A 237 7.71 12.18 11.25
N ALA A 238 7.58 13.30 11.96
CA ALA A 238 6.61 14.34 11.60
C ALA A 238 6.92 15.05 10.27
N THR A 239 8.15 14.94 9.77
CA THR A 239 8.57 15.57 8.51
C THR A 239 9.56 14.67 7.78
N GLY A 240 9.51 14.74 6.44
CA GLY A 240 10.37 13.93 5.59
C GLY A 240 9.90 12.48 5.50
N TYR A 241 10.13 11.90 4.33
CA TYR A 241 9.89 10.51 4.02
C TYR A 241 11.11 10.00 3.27
N VAL A 242 11.20 8.68 3.16
CA VAL A 242 12.16 8.04 2.27
C VAL A 242 11.38 7.21 1.27
N HIS A 243 11.88 7.17 0.04
CA HIS A 243 11.31 6.26 -0.93
C HIS A 243 11.39 4.82 -0.41
N PRO A 244 10.29 4.07 -0.56
CA PRO A 244 9.28 4.30 -1.60
C PRO A 244 7.99 4.99 -1.21
N ALA A 245 7.88 5.45 0.04
CA ALA A 245 6.81 6.37 0.36
C ALA A 245 6.93 7.63 -0.49
N THR A 246 5.81 8.27 -0.73
CA THR A 246 5.69 9.50 -1.52
C THR A 246 5.46 10.72 -0.64
N HIS A 247 5.04 10.53 0.60
CA HIS A 247 4.75 11.60 1.54
C HIS A 247 5.16 11.20 2.97
N TYR A 248 5.29 12.20 3.84
CA TYR A 248 5.49 12.00 5.26
C TYR A 248 4.14 11.84 5.95
N GLY A 249 4.06 11.09 7.05
CA GLY A 249 2.78 10.79 7.69
C GLY A 249 1.97 12.04 8.09
N PHE A 250 0.75 12.16 7.57
CA PHE A 250 -0.16 13.30 7.84
C PHE A 250 -0.79 13.28 9.24
N GLY A 251 -0.84 12.12 9.91
CA GLY A 251 -1.67 11.88 11.09
C GLY A 251 -1.16 12.42 12.44
N GLY A 252 -0.02 13.08 12.51
CA GLY A 252 0.43 13.65 13.78
C GLY A 252 1.85 14.20 13.75
N THR A 253 1.97 15.49 14.04
CA THR A 253 3.22 16.24 14.22
C THR A 253 4.05 15.80 15.45
N THR A 254 3.89 14.56 15.90
CA THR A 254 4.28 14.11 17.23
C THR A 254 5.59 13.34 17.28
N GLY A 255 6.09 12.81 16.16
CA GLY A 255 7.39 12.14 16.11
C GLY A 255 8.56 13.09 15.83
N GLY A 256 9.61 12.97 16.64
CA GLY A 256 10.85 13.75 16.51
C GLY A 256 11.82 13.20 15.45
N SER A 257 13.01 13.79 15.34
CA SER A 257 14.05 13.32 14.40
C SER A 257 14.55 11.90 14.67
N ASP A 258 14.38 11.41 15.90
CA ASP A 258 14.73 10.05 16.35
C ASP A 258 13.62 9.01 16.09
N THR A 259 12.65 9.32 15.24
CA THR A 259 11.55 8.42 14.86
C THR A 259 11.68 7.98 13.40
N LEU A 260 11.02 6.86 13.05
CA LEU A 260 11.10 6.26 11.72
C LEU A 260 10.48 7.19 10.66
N PRO A 261 11.19 7.53 9.58
CA PRO A 261 10.53 8.19 8.45
C PRO A 261 9.55 7.22 7.77
N THR A 262 8.45 7.75 7.24
CA THR A 262 7.54 6.97 6.39
C THR A 262 8.33 6.41 5.21
N GLY A 263 8.09 5.14 4.86
CA GLY A 263 8.79 4.42 3.81
C GLY A 263 10.14 3.81 4.23
N ALA A 264 10.57 3.98 5.48
CA ALA A 264 11.76 3.31 5.99
C ALA A 264 11.65 1.79 5.82
N ARG A 265 12.72 1.17 5.34
CA ARG A 265 12.80 -0.29 5.17
C ARG A 265 13.61 -0.89 6.30
N LEU A 266 13.01 -1.84 7.00
CA LEU A 266 13.64 -2.55 8.11
C LEU A 266 13.94 -3.98 7.69
N ARG A 267 15.04 -4.52 8.24
CA ARG A 267 15.38 -5.94 8.13
C ARG A 267 15.46 -6.55 9.51
N LEU A 268 15.20 -7.85 9.59
CA LEU A 268 15.51 -8.61 10.79
C LEU A 268 17.03 -8.62 11.03
N ARG A 269 17.45 -8.55 12.28
CA ARG A 269 18.87 -8.73 12.63
C ARG A 269 19.27 -10.17 12.29
N LYS A 270 20.49 -10.33 11.79
CA LYS A 270 21.15 -11.65 11.83
C LYS A 270 21.37 -11.98 13.31
N ASP A 271 21.05 -13.22 13.66
CA ASP A 271 21.32 -13.80 14.98
C ASP A 271 22.82 -13.86 15.30
#